data_AF-R9LRF3-F1
#
_entry.id   AF-R9LRF3-F1
#
_cell.length_a   1.000
_cell.length_b   1.000
_cell.length_c   1.000
_cell.angle_alpha   90.00
_cell.angle_beta   90.00
_cell.angle_gamma   90.00
#
_symmetry.space_group_name_H-M   'P 1'
#
loop_
_entity.id
_entity.type
_entity.pdbx_description
1 polymer ?
#
loop_
_entity_poly.entity_id
_entity_poly.type
_entity_poly.pdbx_seq_one_letter_code
_entity_poly.pdbx_strand_id
1 'polypeptide(L)' 'MTEGVYSAATGTKDKELFLIPHAHHIETYWKPEYVKQASDKMNAFFEEKLK' A
#
# COMPACT_ATOMS: atom_id res chain seq x y z
N MET A 1 4.63 6.62 0.40
CA MET A 1 5.84 6.16 -0.30
C MET A 1 5.90 6.81 -1.67
N THR A 2 7.10 7.02 -2.21
CA THR A 2 7.28 7.54 -3.59
C THR A 2 7.56 6.38 -4.55
N GLU A 3 7.31 6.56 -5.84
CA GLU A 3 7.55 5.54 -6.88
C GLU A 3 9.02 5.07 -6.91
N GLY A 4 9.96 5.97 -6.61
CA GLY A 4 11.39 5.63 -6.52
C GLY A 4 11.71 4.56 -5.48
N VAL A 5 10.99 4.54 -4.35
CA VAL A 5 11.18 3.51 -3.30
C VAL A 5 10.71 2.14 -3.80
N TYR A 6 9.60 2.09 -4.56
CA TYR A 6 9.12 0.83 -5.12
C TYR A 6 10.11 0.22 -6.13
N SER A 7 10.72 1.05 -6.98
CA SER A 7 11.76 0.60 -7.92
C SER A 7 13.00 0.09 -7.18
N ALA A 8 13.39 0.75 -6.09
CA ALA A 8 14.56 0.38 -5.29
C ALA A 8 14.33 -0.81 -4.35
N ALA A 9 13.06 -1.17 -4.06
CA ALA A 9 12.74 -2.32 -3.23
C ALA A 9 13.15 -3.63 -3.92
N THR A 10 14.18 -4.29 -3.41
CA THR A 10 14.72 -5.57 -3.88
C THR A 10 14.60 -6.66 -2.82
N GLY A 11 14.80 -7.93 -3.19
CA GLY A 11 14.80 -9.06 -2.24
C GLY A 11 13.52 -9.91 -2.28
N THR A 12 12.49 -9.47 -3.00
CA THR A 12 11.32 -10.29 -3.34
C THR A 12 10.71 -9.84 -4.67
N LYS A 13 10.00 -10.75 -5.34
CA LYS A 13 9.13 -10.45 -6.49
C LYS A 13 7.70 -10.14 -6.06
N ASP A 14 7.30 -10.55 -4.85
CA ASP A 14 5.99 -10.27 -4.28
C ASP A 14 5.96 -8.84 -3.73
N LYS A 15 5.81 -7.87 -4.63
CA LYS A 15 5.66 -6.46 -4.30
C LYS A 15 4.68 -5.77 -5.24
N GLU A 16 3.86 -4.87 -4.70
CA GLU A 16 2.89 -4.10 -5.46
C GLU A 16 2.94 -2.61 -5.11
N LEU A 17 2.66 -1.75 -6.08
CA LEU A 17 2.45 -0.32 -5.88
C LEU A 17 0.95 -0.01 -5.96
N PHE A 18 0.38 0.51 -4.87
CA PHE A 18 -1.01 0.95 -4.79
C PHE A 18 -1.08 2.43 -4.41
N LEU A 19 -1.64 3.25 -5.31
CA LEU A 19 -1.81 4.69 -5.08
C LEU A 19 -3.24 4.97 -4.59
N ILE A 20 -3.36 5.66 -3.46
CA ILE A 20 -4.65 6.17 -2.98
C ILE A 20 -4.84 7.56 -3.61
N PRO A 21 -5.83 7.73 -4.50
CA PRO A 21 -6.00 8.99 -5.21
C PRO A 21 -6.36 10.12 -4.23
N HIS A 22 -5.78 11.30 -4.48
CA HIS A 22 -6.03 12.53 -3.72
C HIS A 22 -5.62 12.51 -2.23
N ALA A 23 -4.98 11.44 -1.74
CA ALA A 23 -4.52 11.37 -0.36
C ALA A 23 -3.17 12.06 -0.16
N HIS A 24 -3.06 12.88 0.89
CA HIS A 24 -1.78 13.33 1.43
C HIS A 24 -1.23 12.33 2.46
N HIS A 25 0.10 12.34 2.65
CA HIS A 25 0.78 11.39 3.51
C HIS A 25 0.20 11.29 4.93
N ILE A 26 -0.14 12.42 5.56
CA ILE A 26 -0.67 12.41 6.92
C ILE A 26 -2.12 11.93 6.99
N GLU A 27 -2.88 12.02 5.89
CA GLU A 27 -4.30 11.67 5.88
C GLU A 27 -4.53 10.16 5.92
N THR A 28 -3.56 9.38 5.41
CA THR A 28 -3.61 7.90 5.47
C THR A 28 -3.49 7.36 6.89
N TYR A 29 -3.22 8.21 7.89
CA TYR A 29 -3.16 7.82 9.30
C TYR A 29 -4.51 7.95 10.02
N TRP A 30 -5.42 8.81 9.55
CA TRP A 30 -6.61 9.18 10.33
C TRP A 30 -7.90 9.35 9.53
N LYS A 31 -7.85 9.67 8.22
CA LYS A 31 -9.08 9.76 7.42
C LYS A 31 -9.62 8.35 7.20
N PRO A 32 -10.84 8.02 7.67
CA PRO A 32 -11.35 6.65 7.64
C PRO A 32 -11.39 6.04 6.23
N GLU A 33 -11.71 6.85 5.21
CA GLU A 33 -11.76 6.42 3.82
C GLU A 33 -10.40 5.90 3.32
N TYR A 34 -9.31 6.64 3.60
CA TYR A 34 -7.97 6.28 3.16
C TYR A 34 -7.36 5.17 4.01
N VAL A 35 -7.64 5.16 5.32
CA VAL A 35 -7.25 4.07 6.22
C VAL A 35 -7.88 2.77 5.73
N LYS A 36 -9.18 2.77 5.42
CA LYS A 36 -9.89 1.59 4.92
C LYS A 36 -9.29 1.08 3.61
N GLN A 37 -9.05 1.96 2.63
CA GLN A 37 -8.43 1.59 1.36
C GLN A 37 -7.06 0.95 1.55
N ALA A 38 -6.21 1.51 2.41
CA ALA A 38 -4.89 0.96 2.72
C ALA A 38 -4.99 -0.41 3.41
N SER A 39 -5.83 -0.54 4.44
CA SER A 39 -6.01 -1.79 5.20
C SER A 39 -6.59 -2.91 4.35
N ASP A 40 -7.62 -2.64 3.54
CA ASP A 40 -8.24 -3.64 2.67
C ASP A 40 -7.23 -4.16 1.64
N LYS A 41 -6.45 -3.26 1.02
CA LYS A 41 -5.43 -3.66 0.05
C LYS A 41 -4.32 -4.49 0.68
N MET A 42 -3.87 -4.11 1.88
CA MET A 42 -2.87 -4.85 2.65
C MET A 42 -3.36 -6.26 2.99
N ASN A 43 -4.60 -6.40 3.47
CA ASN A 43 -5.20 -7.69 3.80
C ASN A 43 -5.29 -8.60 2.56
N ALA A 44 -5.82 -8.08 1.45
CA ALA A 44 -5.93 -8.84 0.20
C ALA A 44 -4.56 -9.33 -0.31
N PHE A 45 -3.52 -8.48 -0.22
CA PHE A 45 -2.17 -8.87 -0.61
C PHE A 45 -1.64 -10.03 0.24
N PHE A 46 -1.72 -9.94 1.57
CA PHE A 46 -1.21 -11.02 2.43
C PHE A 46 -2.07 -12.28 2.36
N GLU A 47 -3.38 -12.16 2.16
CA GLU A 47 -4.24 -13.31 1.88
C GLU A 47 -3.88 -14.04 0.59
N GLU A 48 -3.36 -13.34 -0.43
CA GLU A 48 -2.90 -13.96 -1.67
C GLU A 48 -1.50 -14.58 -1.50
N LYS A 49 -0.59 -13.92 -0.79
CA LYS A 49 0.83 -14.28 -0.74
C LYS A 49 1.22 -15.24 0.39
N LEU A 50 0.42 -15.34 1.45
CA LEU A 50 0.71 -16.19 2.62
C LEU A 50 -0.18 -17.44 2.73
N LYS A 51 -1.06 -17.68 1.76
CA LYS A 51 -1.70 -18.98 1.58
C LYS A 51 -0.75 -19.95 0.89
#